data_AF-K1Z0K7-F1
#
_entry.id   AF-K1Z0K7-F1
#
_cell.length_a   1.000
_cell.length_b   1.000
_cell.length_c   1.000
_cell.angle_alpha   90.00
_cell.angle_beta   90.00
_cell.angle_gamma   90.00
#
_symmetry.space_group_name_H-M   'P 1'
#
loop_
_entity.id
_entity.type
_entity.pdbx_description
1 polymer ?
#
loop_
_entity_poly.entity_id
_entity_poly.type
_entity_poly.pdbx_seq_one_letter_code
_entity_poly.pdbx_strand_id
1 'polypeptide(L)'
;MKKICLLLMMSLTVLTGCAESSALIRASSTTVRPDVFRELANNGGLIPPGFTDLRITATLKTHHPGIYSARDIHGTPDYKLLLNIDGQAVLLSGILQKENSGPRGIV
;
A
#
# COMPACT_ATOMS: atom_id res chain seq x y z
N MET A 1 3.05 26.51 40.61
CA MET A 1 3.78 25.27 40.23
C MET A 1 2.85 24.13 39.78
N LYS A 2 1.78 23.76 40.52
CA LYS A 2 0.85 22.69 40.11
C LYS A 2 0.19 22.86 38.73
N LYS A 3 -0.21 24.09 38.36
CA LYS A 3 -0.88 24.38 37.07
C LYS A 3 0.05 24.23 35.84
N ILE A 4 1.34 24.51 36.01
CA ILE A 4 2.35 24.39 34.94
C ILE A 4 2.68 22.92 34.66
N CYS A 5 2.77 22.10 35.71
CA CYS A 5 2.94 20.66 35.58
C CYS A 5 1.77 19.99 34.84
N LEU A 6 0.53 20.44 35.11
CA LEU A 6 -0.66 19.88 34.45
C LEU A 6 -0.69 20.19 32.94
N LEU A 7 -0.31 21.41 32.55
CA LEU A 7 -0.20 21.82 31.14
C LEU A 7 0.90 21.05 30.39
N LEU A 8 2.03 20.78 31.06
CA LEU A 8 3.15 20.03 30.48
C LEU A 8 2.82 18.54 30.24
N MET A 9 2.03 17.94 31.13
CA MET A 9 1.58 16.55 30.96
C MET A 9 0.56 16.40 29.82
N MET A 10 -0.25 17.44 29.60
CA MET A 10 -1.31 17.43 28.59
C MET A 10 -0.79 17.68 27.17
N SER A 11 0.38 18.33 27.02
CA SER A 11 1.04 18.47 25.71
C SER A 11 1.78 17.21 25.26
N LEU A 12 2.13 16.32 26.20
CA LEU A 12 2.91 15.11 25.90
C LEU A 12 2.09 14.03 25.16
N THR A 13 0.77 13.99 25.36
CA THR A 13 -0.14 13.03 24.70
C THR A 13 -0.40 13.36 23.23
N VAL A 14 -0.17 14.61 22.81
CA VAL A 14 -0.36 15.04 21.42
C VAL A 14 0.82 14.60 20.54
N LEU A 15 1.99 14.36 21.14
CA LEU A 15 3.22 13.98 20.43
C LEU A 15 3.31 12.49 20.08
N THR A 16 2.58 11.61 20.78
CA THR A 16 2.64 10.15 20.57
C THR A 16 1.57 9.62 19.62
N GLY A 17 0.53 10.41 19.30
CA GLY A 17 -0.64 9.95 18.55
C GLY A 17 -0.46 9.74 17.05
N CYS A 18 0.59 10.27 16.42
CA CYS A 18 0.75 10.21 14.95
C CYS A 18 1.82 9.23 14.46
N ALA A 19 2.68 8.70 15.33
CA ALA A 19 3.83 7.89 14.92
C ALA A 19 3.47 6.41 14.63
N GLU A 20 2.36 5.90 15.15
CA GLU A 20 1.99 4.46 15.09
C GLU A 20 0.87 4.11 14.10
N SER A 21 0.34 5.08 13.35
CA SER A 21 -0.80 4.81 12.45
C SER A 21 -0.48 3.75 11.40
N SER A 22 0.75 3.68 10.89
CA SER A 22 1.19 2.67 9.92
C SER A 22 1.29 1.26 10.53
N ALA A 23 1.73 1.14 11.79
CA ALA A 23 1.76 -0.13 12.52
C ALA A 23 0.34 -0.62 12.81
N LEU A 24 -0.56 0.28 13.19
CA LEU A 24 -1.98 -0.04 13.42
C LEU A 24 -2.69 -0.42 12.12
N ILE A 25 -2.46 0.31 11.01
CA ILE A 25 -2.98 -0.04 9.67
C ILE A 25 -2.46 -1.41 9.25
N ARG A 26 -1.17 -1.71 9.50
CA ARG A 26 -0.60 -3.03 9.19
C ARG A 26 -1.24 -4.12 10.05
N ALA A 27 -1.41 -3.90 11.35
CA ALA A 27 -2.04 -4.85 12.26
C ALA A 27 -3.53 -5.07 11.92
N SER A 28 -4.27 -4.02 11.55
CA SER A 28 -5.68 -4.13 11.17
C SER A 28 -5.89 -4.70 9.76
N SER A 29 -4.90 -4.57 8.88
CA SER A 29 -4.92 -5.13 7.51
C SER A 29 -4.33 -6.53 7.42
N THR A 30 -3.80 -7.09 8.50
CA THR A 30 -3.18 -8.43 8.55
C THR A 30 -4.12 -9.45 9.18
N THR A 31 -5.19 -9.77 8.49
CA THR A 31 -5.86 -11.07 8.70
C THR A 31 -5.08 -12.11 7.88
N VAL A 32 -4.58 -13.16 8.52
CA VAL A 32 -3.66 -14.15 7.90
C VAL A 32 -4.40 -15.15 7.00
N ARG A 33 -5.52 -14.78 6.37
CA ARG A 33 -6.24 -15.67 5.45
C ARG A 33 -5.43 -15.83 4.16
N PRO A 34 -5.03 -17.06 3.76
CA PRO A 34 -4.26 -17.30 2.55
C PRO A 34 -5.07 -17.97 1.43
N ASP A 35 -6.38 -18.14 1.61
CA ASP A 35 -7.28 -18.96 0.80
C ASP A 35 -8.33 -18.18 0.00
N VAL A 36 -8.31 -16.84 0.04
CA VAL A 36 -9.24 -15.96 -0.68
C VAL A 36 -8.93 -15.91 -2.17
N PHE A 37 -7.65 -15.77 -2.52
CA PHE A 37 -7.20 -15.75 -3.91
C PHE A 37 -5.84 -16.44 -4.07
N ARG A 38 -5.51 -16.81 -5.30
CA ARG A 38 -4.18 -17.32 -5.64
C ARG A 38 -3.62 -16.51 -6.81
N GLU A 39 -2.39 -16.05 -6.67
CA GLU A 39 -1.69 -15.40 -7.77
C GLU A 39 -1.38 -16.44 -8.86
N LEU A 40 -1.83 -16.16 -10.07
CA LEU A 40 -1.54 -17.00 -11.23
C LEU A 40 -0.27 -16.45 -11.88
N ALA A 41 0.75 -17.29 -12.00
CA ALA A 41 2.04 -16.92 -12.60
C ALA A 41 1.93 -16.51 -14.08
N ASN A 42 0.85 -16.89 -14.76
CA ASN A 42 0.62 -16.65 -16.18
C ASN A 42 -0.81 -16.12 -16.40
N ASN A 43 -0.94 -15.08 -17.23
CA ASN A 43 -2.21 -14.59 -17.76
C ASN A 43 -2.86 -15.65 -18.68
N GLY A 44 -3.54 -16.66 -18.12
CA GLY A 44 -4.28 -17.65 -18.91
C GLY A 44 -4.05 -19.12 -18.54
N GLY A 45 -3.90 -19.43 -17.26
CA GLY A 45 -4.07 -20.82 -16.80
C GLY A 45 -5.53 -21.28 -16.94
N LEU A 46 -5.77 -22.59 -17.00
CA LEU A 46 -7.12 -23.14 -16.90
C LEU A 46 -7.72 -22.80 -15.53
N ILE A 47 -8.80 -22.01 -15.54
CA ILE A 47 -9.56 -21.67 -14.33
C ILE A 47 -10.40 -22.90 -13.93
N PRO A 48 -10.26 -23.43 -12.70
CA PRO A 48 -11.09 -24.54 -12.26
C PRO A 48 -12.58 -24.16 -12.25
N PRO A 49 -13.50 -25.11 -12.49
CA PRO A 49 -14.94 -24.85 -12.40
C PRO A 49 -15.32 -24.23 -11.05
N GLY A 50 -16.11 -23.15 -11.08
CA GLY A 50 -16.53 -22.42 -9.88
C GLY A 50 -15.59 -21.28 -9.46
N PHE A 51 -14.50 -21.05 -10.19
CA PHE A 51 -13.59 -19.92 -9.98
C PHE A 51 -13.68 -18.92 -11.16
N THR A 52 -13.18 -17.70 -10.94
CA THR A 52 -13.06 -16.65 -11.96
C THR A 52 -11.69 -15.98 -11.87
N ASP A 53 -11.24 -15.43 -12.98
CA ASP A 53 -10.04 -14.60 -13.01
C ASP A 53 -10.39 -13.16 -12.64
N LEU A 54 -9.52 -12.55 -11.84
CA LEU A 54 -9.56 -11.13 -11.48
C LEU A 54 -8.22 -10.49 -11.83
N ARG A 55 -8.26 -9.49 -12.72
CA ARG A 55 -7.08 -8.70 -13.05
C ARG A 55 -7.23 -7.28 -12.53
N ILE A 56 -6.34 -6.91 -11.60
CA ILE A 56 -6.26 -5.54 -11.07
C ILE A 56 -5.02 -4.88 -11.68
N THR A 57 -5.19 -3.71 -12.27
CA THR A 57 -4.08 -2.89 -12.78
C THR A 57 -4.10 -1.55 -12.10
N ALA A 58 -2.98 -1.17 -11.50
CA ALA A 58 -2.76 0.15 -10.92
C ALA A 58 -1.54 0.81 -11.55
N THR A 59 -1.61 2.12 -11.75
CA THR A 59 -0.51 2.92 -12.26
C THR A 59 -0.34 4.14 -11.39
N LEU A 60 0.88 4.39 -10.92
CA LEU A 60 1.21 5.59 -10.17
C LEU A 60 2.23 6.40 -10.95
N LYS A 61 2.03 7.72 -10.96
CA LYS A 61 3.08 8.63 -11.42
C LYS A 61 4.11 8.78 -10.32
N THR A 62 5.38 8.65 -10.70
CA THR A 62 6.49 9.00 -9.83
C THR A 62 6.80 10.48 -9.91
N HIS A 63 7.50 11.01 -8.92
CA HIS A 63 8.11 12.34 -8.99
C HIS A 63 9.12 12.42 -10.13
N HIS A 64 9.42 13.66 -10.54
CA HIS A 64 10.55 13.90 -11.43
C HIS A 64 11.85 13.43 -10.74
N PRO A 65 12.75 12.72 -11.44
CA PRO A 65 14.02 12.28 -10.87
C PRO A 65 14.77 13.44 -10.21
N GLY A 66 15.27 13.22 -8.99
CA GLY A 66 15.98 14.25 -8.21
C GLY A 66 15.08 15.18 -7.37
N ILE A 67 13.76 15.08 -7.47
CA ILE A 67 12.78 15.86 -6.68
C ILE A 67 12.02 14.95 -5.70
N TYR A 68 12.74 14.09 -4.98
CA TYR A 68 12.17 13.27 -3.90
C TYR A 68 13.09 13.29 -2.68
N SER A 69 12.49 13.28 -1.49
CA SER A 69 13.24 13.16 -0.24
C SER A 69 13.77 11.74 -0.11
N ALA A 70 15.05 11.56 0.23
CA ALA A 70 15.61 10.23 0.50
C ALA A 70 14.93 9.50 1.68
N ARG A 71 14.15 10.22 2.50
CA ARG A 71 13.38 9.66 3.62
C ARG A 71 11.97 9.22 3.22
N ASP A 72 11.49 9.66 2.06
CA ASP A 72 10.12 9.39 1.60
C ASP A 72 10.12 8.62 0.28
N ILE A 73 9.66 7.37 0.34
CA ILE A 73 9.55 6.51 -0.83
C ILE A 73 8.28 6.80 -1.66
N HIS A 74 7.35 7.61 -1.17
CA HIS A 74 6.13 7.94 -1.92
C HIS A 74 6.48 8.65 -3.22
N GLY A 75 5.87 8.21 -4.31
CA GLY A 75 6.16 8.72 -5.65
C GLY A 75 7.57 8.38 -6.15
N THR A 76 8.27 7.40 -5.56
CA THR A 76 9.52 6.84 -6.10
C THR A 76 9.28 5.47 -6.75
N PRO A 77 10.23 4.96 -7.56
CA PRO A 77 10.15 3.60 -8.09
C PRO A 77 10.09 2.49 -7.02
N ASP A 78 10.56 2.78 -5.81
CA ASP A 78 10.58 1.83 -4.70
C ASP A 78 9.24 1.77 -3.92
N TYR A 79 8.27 2.59 -4.31
CA TYR A 79 6.95 2.59 -3.69
C TYR A 79 6.22 1.26 -3.94
N LYS A 80 5.76 0.63 -2.86
CA LYS A 80 5.03 -0.63 -2.89
C LYS A 80 3.56 -0.39 -2.63
N LEU A 81 2.71 -1.12 -3.33
CA LEU A 81 1.28 -1.14 -3.07
C LEU A 81 0.91 -2.37 -2.24
N LEU A 82 -0.05 -2.21 -1.33
CA LEU A 82 -0.69 -3.32 -0.65
C LEU A 82 -2.04 -3.57 -1.30
N LEU A 83 -2.26 -4.76 -1.83
CA LEU A 83 -3.58 -5.24 -2.21
C LEU A 83 -4.10 -6.14 -1.10
N ASN A 84 -5.28 -5.85 -0.57
CA ASN A 84 -5.99 -6.68 0.39
C ASN A 84 -7.38 -7.03 -0.17
N ILE A 85 -7.70 -8.31 -0.26
CA ILE A 85 -9.01 -8.83 -0.67
C ILE A 85 -9.48 -9.80 0.41
N ASP A 86 -10.63 -9.51 1.01
CA ASP A 86 -11.22 -10.28 2.12
C ASP A 86 -10.20 -10.69 3.19
N GLY A 87 -9.27 -9.78 3.47
CA GLY A 87 -8.26 -9.98 4.47
C GLY A 87 -6.96 -10.62 4.00
N GLN A 88 -6.93 -11.32 2.87
CA GLN A 88 -5.68 -11.80 2.27
C GLN A 88 -4.94 -10.64 1.63
N ALA A 89 -3.66 -10.45 2.00
CA ALA A 89 -2.86 -9.32 1.55
C ALA A 89 -1.61 -9.74 0.76
N VAL A 90 -1.32 -9.02 -0.34
CA VAL A 90 -0.11 -9.18 -1.16
C VAL A 90 0.54 -7.81 -1.43
N LEU A 91 1.87 -7.77 -1.42
CA LEU A 91 2.63 -6.58 -1.80
C LEU A 91 2.89 -6.60 -3.31
N LEU A 92 2.42 -5.58 -3.99
CA LEU A 92 2.63 -5.38 -5.41
C LEU A 92 3.78 -4.39 -5.62
N SER A 93 4.65 -4.72 -6.57
CA SER A 93 5.72 -3.83 -7.03
C SER A 93 5.48 -3.46 -8.49
N GLY A 94 5.81 -2.22 -8.86
CA GLY A 94 5.68 -1.73 -10.23
C GLY A 94 6.99 -1.85 -11.01
N ILE A 95 6.88 -1.77 -12.33
CA ILE A 95 8.03 -1.55 -13.22
C ILE A 95 7.94 -0.10 -13.70
N LEU A 96 9.05 0.65 -13.57
CA LEU A 96 9.10 2.02 -14.04
C LEU A 96 8.95 2.04 -15.56
N GLN A 97 8.02 2.87 -16.05
CA GLN A 97 7.75 3.04 -17.47
C GLN A 97 7.60 4.53 -17.78
N LYS A 98 7.92 4.92 -19.02
CA LYS A 98 7.63 6.27 -19.50
C LYS A 98 6.13 6.53 -19.40
N GLU A 99 5.76 7.71 -18.93
CA GLU A 99 4.37 8.12 -18.85
C GLU A 99 3.71 8.00 -20.24
N ASN A 100 2.58 7.31 -20.27
CA ASN A 100 1.75 7.19 -21.45
C ASN A 100 0.37 7.78 -21.13
N SER A 101 -0.02 8.80 -21.87
CA SER A 101 -1.33 9.47 -21.76
C SER A 101 -2.44 8.74 -22.53
N GLY A 102 -2.11 7.70 -23.30
CA GLY A 102 -3.07 6.87 -24.01
C GLY A 102 -3.79 5.86 -23.11
N PRO A 103 -4.97 5.37 -23.53
CA PRO A 103 -5.69 4.33 -22.81
C PRO A 103 -4.85 3.04 -22.75
N ARG A 104 -4.73 2.44 -21.56
CA ARG A 104 -4.16 1.09 -21.43
C ARG A 104 -5.20 0.09 -21.93
N GLY A 105 -4.89 -0.59 -23.05
CA GLY A 105 -5.71 -1.70 -23.52
C GLY A 105 -5.82 -2.77 -22.45
N ILE A 106 -7.03 -3.28 -22.23
CA ILE A 106 -7.25 -4.51 -21.49
C ILE A 106 -6.85 -5.63 -22.46
N VAL A 107 -5.58 -6.04 -22.43
CA VAL A 107 -5.11 -7.22 -23.18
C VAL A 107 -5.52 -8.47 -22.44
#